data_AF-A0A024U2U6-F1
#
_entry.id   AF-A0A024U2U6-F1
#
_cell.length_a   1.000
_cell.length_b   1.000
_cell.length_c   1.000
_cell.angle_alpha   90.00
_cell.angle_beta   90.00
_cell.angle_gamma   90.00
#
_symmetry.space_group_name_H-M   'P 1'
#
loop_
_entity.id
_entity.type
_entity.pdbx_description
1 polymer ?
#
loop_
_entity_poly.entity_id
_entity_poly.type
_entity_poly.pdbx_seq_one_letter_code
_entity_poly.pdbx_strand_id
1 'polypeptide(L)'
;MFPDFQVVSYKYNALKTLRTAHPQTWDIEEVKNIHYILTKPWSIDPSHPTIVDPYVDLYELWWATRVHLPAEWIEVASGRQPLENGRQRAQCDRV
;
A
#
# COMPACT_ATOMS: atom_id res chain seq x y z
N MET A 1 -6.34 23.22 20.15
CA MET A 1 -5.45 22.07 20.41
C MET A 1 -6.35 20.89 20.74
N PHE A 2 -6.20 19.76 20.06
CA PHE A 2 -7.05 18.59 20.28
C PHE A 2 -6.59 17.90 21.59
N PRO A 3 -7.41 17.90 22.65
CA PRO A 3 -6.98 17.50 23.99
C PRO A 3 -6.50 16.04 24.08
N ASP A 4 -7.00 15.17 23.20
CA ASP A 4 -6.68 13.73 23.17
C ASP A 4 -5.82 13.33 21.97
N PHE A 5 -5.08 14.28 21.38
CA PHE A 5 -4.20 13.95 20.25
C PHE A 5 -2.98 13.17 20.71
N GLN A 6 -2.88 11.93 20.25
CA GLN A 6 -1.72 11.08 20.46
C GLN A 6 -0.92 10.94 19.17
N VAL A 7 0.37 11.31 19.23
CA VAL A 7 1.32 11.03 18.16
C VAL A 7 1.65 9.54 18.19
N VAL A 8 1.41 8.86 17.07
CA VAL A 8 1.78 7.46 16.89
C VAL A 8 3.10 7.34 16.14
N SER A 9 3.83 6.26 16.40
CA SER A 9 5.06 5.94 15.67
C SER A 9 4.76 5.75 14.17
N TYR A 10 5.71 6.14 13.32
CA TYR A 10 5.64 5.92 11.86
C TYR A 10 5.35 4.46 11.51
N LYS A 11 5.74 3.51 12.36
CA LYS A 11 5.53 2.06 12.19
C LYS A 11 4.07 1.69 11.94
N TYR A 12 3.13 2.49 12.44
CA TYR A 12 1.68 2.27 12.27
C TYR A 12 1.09 2.94 11.02
N ASN A 13 1.88 3.70 10.26
CA ASN A 13 1.51 4.33 9.00
C ASN A 13 2.78 4.62 8.18
N ALA A 14 3.55 3.58 7.87
CA ALA A 14 4.85 3.72 7.24
C ALA A 14 4.67 3.97 5.75
N LEU A 15 4.87 5.21 5.29
CA LEU A 15 4.86 5.51 3.86
C LEU A 15 5.99 4.71 3.19
N LYS A 16 5.67 3.99 2.11
CA LYS A 16 6.67 3.15 1.41
C LYS A 16 7.93 3.92 0.99
N THR A 17 7.79 5.22 0.72
CA THR A 17 8.88 6.12 0.33
C THR A 17 9.84 6.46 1.47
N LEU A 18 9.48 6.22 2.74
CA LEU A 18 10.40 6.42 3.88
C LEU A 18 11.63 5.51 3.79
N ARG A 19 11.50 4.34 3.15
CA ARG A 19 12.64 3.43 2.93
C ARG A 19 13.80 4.12 2.20
N THR A 20 13.50 4.95 1.20
CA THR A 20 14.52 5.64 0.39
C THR A 20 14.83 7.03 0.94
N ALA A 21 13.84 7.74 1.48
CA ALA A 21 14.02 9.09 2.03
C ALA A 21 14.77 9.09 3.37
N HIS A 22 14.54 8.08 4.21
CA HIS A 22 15.12 7.96 5.56
C HIS A 22 15.60 6.51 5.84
N PRO A 23 16.57 5.99 5.07
CA PRO A 23 16.97 4.58 5.13
C PRO A 23 17.50 4.15 6.50
N GLN A 24 18.10 5.06 7.27
CA GLN A 24 18.60 4.78 8.62
C GLN A 24 17.49 4.58 9.66
N THR A 25 16.27 5.08 9.39
CA THR A 25 15.12 4.94 10.28
C THR A 25 14.22 3.77 9.89
N TRP A 26 14.25 3.39 8.61
CA TRP A 26 13.42 2.33 8.08
C TRP A 26 13.83 0.96 8.61
N ASP A 27 12.92 0.29 9.28
CA ASP A 27 13.08 -1.09 9.74
C ASP A 27 11.79 -1.85 9.46
N ILE A 28 11.84 -2.76 8.48
CA ILE A 28 10.66 -3.49 7.99
C ILE A 28 10.10 -4.44 9.07
N GLU A 29 10.94 -4.98 9.95
CA GLU A 29 10.52 -5.91 11.01
C GLU A 29 9.65 -5.20 12.07
N GLU A 30 9.85 -3.90 12.22
CA GLU A 30 9.15 -3.06 13.17
C GLU A 30 7.86 -2.44 12.59
N VAL A 31 7.75 -2.35 11.27
CA VAL A 31 6.58 -1.78 10.58
C VAL A 31 5.36 -2.68 10.77
N LYS A 32 4.23 -2.07 11.15
CA LYS A 32 2.94 -2.74 11.34
C LYS A 32 1.99 -2.49 10.18
N ASN A 33 2.00 -1.28 9.61
CA ASN A 33 1.18 -0.94 8.44
C ASN A 33 2.02 -0.19 7.40
N ILE A 34 2.02 -0.69 6.17
CA ILE A 34 2.62 -0.01 5.02
C ILE A 34 1.56 0.83 4.31
N HIS A 35 1.87 2.11 4.09
CA HIS A 35 1.05 3.02 3.30
C HIS A 35 1.63 3.15 1.89
N TYR A 36 0.95 2.52 0.91
CA TYR A 36 1.30 2.64 -0.50
C TYR A 36 0.79 3.95 -1.11
N ILE A 37 1.62 5.00 -0.98
CA ILE A 37 1.39 6.31 -1.62
C ILE A 37 1.89 6.30 -3.08
N LEU A 38 1.38 7.23 -3.90
CA LEU A 38 1.66 7.32 -5.35
C LEU A 38 1.21 6.06 -6.09
N THR A 39 2.13 5.25 -6.59
CA THR A 39 1.82 3.97 -7.25
C THR A 39 1.17 2.98 -6.29
N LYS A 40 0.01 2.46 -6.66
CA LYS A 40 -0.73 1.46 -5.87
C LYS A 40 -0.21 0.04 -6.18
N PRO A 41 -0.22 -0.88 -5.20
CA PRO A 41 0.37 -2.20 -5.37
C PRO A 41 -0.36 -3.05 -6.42
N TRP A 42 -1.67 -2.88 -6.57
CA TRP A 42 -2.46 -3.55 -7.60
C TRP A 42 -2.22 -3.05 -9.03
N SER A 43 -1.50 -1.94 -9.20
CA SER A 43 -1.10 -1.42 -10.52
C SER A 43 0.26 -1.95 -10.98
N ILE A 44 0.93 -2.75 -10.15
CA ILE A 44 2.25 -3.32 -10.41
C ILE A 44 2.16 -4.83 -10.34
N ASP A 45 2.62 -5.50 -11.39
CA ASP A 45 2.89 -6.93 -11.39
C ASP A 45 4.37 -7.15 -10.96
N PRO A 46 4.64 -7.51 -9.70
CA PRO A 46 6.00 -7.71 -9.23
C PRO A 46 6.67 -8.94 -9.87
N SER A 47 5.91 -9.87 -10.46
CA SER A 47 6.46 -11.02 -11.16
C SER A 47 6.98 -10.70 -12.56
N HIS A 48 6.67 -9.50 -13.08
CA HIS A 48 7.07 -9.10 -14.41
C HIS A 48 8.59 -8.86 -14.46
N PRO A 49 9.35 -9.55 -15.33
CA PRO A 49 10.81 -9.60 -15.28
C PRO A 49 11.51 -8.27 -15.59
N THR A 50 10.78 -7.27 -16.10
CA THR A 50 11.31 -5.95 -16.46
C THR A 50 10.99 -4.87 -15.42
N ILE A 51 10.36 -5.22 -14.29
CA ILE A 51 10.06 -4.25 -13.25
C ILE A 51 11.36 -3.80 -12.58
N VAL A 52 11.63 -2.49 -12.59
CA VAL A 52 12.77 -1.88 -11.90
C VAL A 52 12.22 -0.76 -11.02
N ASP A 53 11.82 -1.13 -9.80
CA ASP A 53 11.28 -0.21 -8.79
C ASP A 53 11.95 -0.54 -7.43
N PRO A 54 12.42 0.45 -6.66
CA PRO A 54 13.09 0.22 -5.37
C PRO A 54 12.16 -0.35 -4.27
N TYR A 55 10.87 -0.49 -4.56
CA TYR A 55 9.84 -0.98 -3.64
C TYR A 55 9.21 -2.31 -4.11
N VAL A 56 9.83 -3.04 -5.05
CA VAL A 56 9.29 -4.31 -5.58
C VAL A 56 8.91 -5.31 -4.48
N ASP A 57 9.80 -5.52 -3.52
CA ASP A 57 9.57 -6.41 -2.38
C ASP A 57 8.37 -5.97 -1.52
N LEU A 58 8.12 -4.67 -1.39
CA LEU A 58 6.93 -4.17 -0.70
C LEU A 58 5.66 -4.48 -1.51
N TYR A 59 5.70 -4.47 -2.84
CA TYR A 59 4.57 -4.91 -3.64
C TYR A 59 4.36 -6.42 -3.54
N GLU A 60 5.44 -7.21 -3.51
CA GLU A 60 5.36 -8.67 -3.27
C GLU A 60 4.65 -8.99 -1.96
N LEU A 61 4.91 -8.23 -0.88
CA LEU A 61 4.19 -8.38 0.40
C LEU A 61 2.67 -8.17 0.24
N TRP A 62 2.25 -7.16 -0.53
CA TRP A 62 0.83 -6.94 -0.81
C TRP A 62 0.21 -8.13 -1.55
N TRP A 63 0.88 -8.63 -2.59
CA TRP A 63 0.37 -9.74 -3.38
C TRP A 63 0.38 -11.07 -2.62
N ALA A 64 1.37 -11.29 -1.75
CA ALA A 64 1.42 -12.43 -0.85
C ALA A 64 0.28 -12.41 0.19
N THR A 65 -0.11 -11.24 0.71
CA THR A 65 -1.27 -11.17 1.62
C THR A 65 -2.59 -11.41 0.91
N ARG A 66 -2.69 -11.10 -0.39
CA ARG A 66 -3.91 -11.29 -1.19
C ARG A 66 -4.42 -12.73 -1.20
N VAL A 67 -3.52 -13.72 -1.18
CA VAL A 67 -3.92 -15.15 -1.25
C VAL A 67 -4.68 -15.63 -0.01
N HIS A 68 -4.61 -14.87 1.09
CA HIS A 68 -5.31 -15.15 2.33
C HIS A 68 -6.63 -14.38 2.47
N LEU A 69 -6.97 -13.54 1.49
CA LEU A 69 -8.22 -12.78 1.52
C LEU A 69 -9.41 -13.69 1.20
N PRO A 70 -10.56 -13.49 1.88
CA PRO A 70 -11.81 -14.09 1.44
C PRO A 70 -12.15 -13.64 0.00
N ALA A 71 -12.83 -14.51 -0.74
CA ALA A 71 -13.08 -14.31 -2.17
C ALA A 71 -13.74 -12.95 -2.50
N GLU A 72 -14.62 -12.48 -1.63
CA GLU A 72 -15.32 -11.20 -1.77
C GLU A 72 -14.39 -9.97 -1.70
N TRP A 73 -13.18 -10.10 -1.14
CA TRP A 73 -12.21 -9.02 -1.02
C TRP A 73 -11.13 -9.05 -2.11
N ILE A 74 -11.02 -10.13 -2.89
CA ILE A 74 -9.97 -10.30 -3.90
C ILE A 74 -10.09 -9.23 -4.98
N GLU A 75 -11.29 -8.93 -5.46
CA GLU A 75 -11.50 -7.93 -6.52
C GLU A 75 -11.14 -6.51 -6.05
N VAL A 76 -11.48 -6.18 -4.80
CA VAL A 76 -11.13 -4.90 -4.18
C VAL A 76 -9.61 -4.77 -4.02
N ALA A 77 -8.95 -5.82 -3.54
CA ALA A 77 -7.49 -5.87 -3.40
C ALA A 77 -6.76 -5.85 -4.76
N SER A 78 -7.46 -6.18 -5.84
CA SER A 78 -6.98 -6.07 -7.23
C SER A 78 -7.21 -4.68 -7.82
N GLY A 79 -7.65 -3.71 -7.03
CA GLY A 79 -7.87 -2.33 -7.45
C GLY A 79 -9.23 -2.07 -8.10
N ARG A 80 -10.14 -3.05 -8.17
CA ARG A 80 -11.52 -2.77 -8.59
C ARG A 80 -12.26 -2.12 -7.44
N GLN A 81 -12.72 -0.90 -7.65
CA GLN A 81 -13.67 -0.28 -6.73
C GLN A 81 -14.96 -1.12 -6.71
N PRO A 82 -15.55 -1.41 -5.54
CA PRO A 82 -16.91 -1.92 -5.48
C PRO A 82 -17.83 -1.01 -6.30
N LEU A 83 -18.76 -1.60 -7.06
CA LEU A 83 -19.78 -0.84 -7.77
C LEU A 83 -20.73 -0.20 -6.74
N GLU A 84 -20.41 0.99 -6.24
CA GLU A 84 -21.41 1.83 -5.54
C GLU A 84 -22.32 2.46 -6.61
N ASN A 85 -23.53 1.94 -6.75
CA ASN A 85 -24.62 2.57 -7.53
C ASN A 85 -24.27 2.97 -8.98
N GLY A 86 -23.52 2.14 -9.71
CA GLY A 86 -23.27 2.34 -11.13
C GLY A 86 -22.36 3.53 -11.48
N ARG A 87 -21.71 4.18 -10.50
CA ARG A 87 -20.65 5.16 -10.75
C ARG A 87 -19.32 4.60 -10.26
N GLN A 88 -18.38 4.41 -11.18
CA GLN A 88 -16.98 4.20 -10.78
C GLN A 88 -16.54 5.43 -10.00
N ARG A 89 -16.11 5.26 -8.74
CA ARG A 89 -15.35 6.31 -8.05
C ARG A 89 -14.15 6.63 -8.94
N ALA A 90 -13.91 7.92 -9.14
CA ALA A 90 -12.73 8.38 -9.86
C ALA A 90 -11.51 7.64 -9.30
N GLN A 91 -10.78 6.98 -10.20
CA GLN A 91 -9.44 6.50 -9.97
C GLN A 91 -8.71 7.60 -9.20
N CYS A 92 -8.06 7.25 -8.09
CA CYS A 92 -7.24 8.19 -7.33
C CYS A 92 -5.98 8.48 -8.17
N ASP A 93 -6.17 9.17 -9.30
CA ASP A 93 -5.16 9.59 -10.25
C ASP A 93 -4.65 10.94 -9.79
N ARG A 94 -3.37 10.93 -9.42
CA ARG A 94 -2.43 12.07 -9.45
C ARG A 94 -2.82 13.30 -8.62
N VAL A 95 -2.10 13.47 -7.52
CA VAL A 95 -1.77 14.80 -6.99
C VAL A 95 -0.82 15.48 -7.98
#